data_AF-A0A428SHL9-F1
#
_entry.id   AF-A0A428SHL9-F1
#
_cell.length_a   1.000
_cell.length_b   1.000
_cell.length_c   1.000
_cell.angle_alpha   90.00
_cell.angle_beta   90.00
_cell.angle_gamma   90.00
#
_symmetry.space_group_name_H-M   'P 1'
#
loop_
_entity.id
_entity.type
_entity.pdbx_description
1 polymer ?
#
loop_
_entity_poly.entity_id
_entity_poly.type
_entity_poly.pdbx_seq_one_letter_code
_entity_poly.pdbx_strand_id
1 'polypeptide(L)'
;MKKTTYLSRTWKFGPVVTFSHFVNRLDNPQEVGLSEAFEKVIGRTYVQSASDRAQTYINEKRISGGIHVLNDAVTAVTFGHQRYRVEYARFSRSEAYQDRLYEYLQDVVGTQTSQSTLALTPTPAGNGGIKVGQWTLTTGTVGHGASGRVSVAVNDKGKVVALKRMTVGQDRRWAQELQRKLDMLTSLARSQDEDRILGLVEMITDDDKGINRTADLWLILEPAVAETLHSAYVKGVFGKGDERLSISGVILLDLLGATDFMHRNGWLHGDIKPTNVGIRTWTREVKSIVLFDLDGAQKTPAPGQQLPATLGAGGTIGWLSPEREMTGYTEKTDVWAIGVTALWLIHRRHPWNSSYNPWRRGDPASERIRPHFQKMYKEGVASLADMTNIDG
;
A
#
# COMPACT_ATOMS: atom_id res chain seq x y z
N MET A 1 51.63 -18.48 -10.41
CA MET A 1 50.20 -18.22 -10.66
C MET A 1 49.38 -19.37 -10.07
N LYS A 2 48.83 -19.22 -8.86
CA LYS A 2 47.95 -20.25 -8.29
C LYS A 2 46.54 -20.06 -8.87
N LYS A 3 46.08 -21.03 -9.67
CA LYS A 3 44.68 -21.12 -10.12
C LYS A 3 43.84 -21.50 -8.89
N THR A 4 43.08 -20.54 -8.35
CA THR A 4 42.05 -20.81 -7.34
C THR A 4 40.85 -21.42 -8.06
N THR A 5 40.71 -22.74 -7.99
CA THR A 5 39.55 -23.46 -8.50
C THR A 5 38.39 -23.26 -7.51
N TYR A 6 37.40 -22.44 -7.86
CA TYR A 6 36.18 -22.31 -7.07
C TYR A 6 35.29 -23.54 -7.30
N LEU A 7 35.04 -24.33 -6.26
CA LEU A 7 34.00 -25.36 -6.26
C LEU A 7 32.64 -24.66 -6.26
N SER A 8 31.97 -24.58 -7.41
CA SER A 8 30.62 -24.02 -7.50
C SER A 8 29.60 -25.07 -7.07
N ARG A 9 28.99 -24.90 -5.89
CA ARG A 9 27.80 -25.67 -5.48
C ARG A 9 26.55 -24.86 -5.80
N THR A 10 25.62 -25.47 -6.54
CA THR A 10 24.33 -24.85 -6.92
C THR A 10 23.22 -25.38 -6.02
N TRP A 11 22.47 -24.48 -5.38
CA TRP A 11 21.40 -24.81 -4.44
C TRP A 11 20.08 -24.19 -4.91
N LYS A 12 19.03 -25.01 -5.04
CA LYS A 12 17.68 -24.58 -5.44
C LYS A 12 16.76 -24.59 -4.22
N PHE A 13 16.12 -23.46 -3.92
CA PHE A 13 15.23 -23.30 -2.77
C PHE A 13 13.79 -23.04 -3.21
N GLY A 14 12.84 -23.81 -2.69
CA GLY A 14 11.43 -23.40 -2.63
C GLY A 14 11.17 -22.79 -1.24
N PRO A 15 10.42 -21.69 -1.09
CA PRO A 15 10.23 -21.08 0.23
C PRO A 15 9.25 -21.84 1.16
N VAL A 16 8.77 -23.02 0.74
CA VAL A 16 7.99 -24.01 1.53
C VAL A 16 8.82 -25.26 1.80
N VAL A 17 10.15 -25.21 1.63
CA VAL A 17 11.01 -26.20 2.28
C VAL A 17 11.23 -25.71 3.70
N THR A 18 10.49 -26.30 4.64
CA THR A 18 10.83 -26.21 6.05
C THR A 18 12.29 -26.62 6.21
N PHE A 19 13.09 -25.80 6.88
CA PHE A 19 14.47 -26.11 7.23
C PHE A 19 14.59 -27.42 8.04
N SER A 20 13.49 -27.94 8.59
CA SER A 20 13.42 -29.28 9.19
C SER A 20 13.67 -30.42 8.19
N HIS A 21 13.45 -30.23 6.89
CA HIS A 21 13.91 -31.18 5.85
C HIS A 21 15.40 -31.02 5.49
N PHE A 22 16.04 -29.93 5.91
CA PHE A 22 17.46 -29.63 5.60
C PHE A 22 18.44 -30.31 6.56
N VAL A 23 18.03 -30.57 7.82
CA VAL A 23 18.87 -31.25 8.83
C VAL A 23 19.10 -32.74 8.50
N ASN A 24 18.19 -33.38 7.75
CA ASN A 24 18.28 -34.81 7.43
C ASN A 24 19.19 -35.17 6.23
N ARG A 25 19.91 -34.20 5.64
CA ARG A 25 20.85 -34.46 4.52
C ARG A 25 22.22 -33.80 4.69
N LEU A 26 22.56 -33.37 5.90
CA LEU A 26 23.94 -33.10 6.27
C LEU A 26 24.50 -34.38 6.87
N ASP A 27 25.29 -35.11 6.08
CA ASP A 27 26.30 -35.98 6.66
C ASP A 27 27.24 -35.05 7.45
N ASN A 28 27.04 -35.03 8.77
CA ASN A 28 27.79 -34.29 9.78
C ASN A 28 27.36 -32.82 10.06
N PRO A 29 26.36 -32.60 10.94
CA PRO A 29 25.84 -31.29 11.31
C PRO A 29 26.76 -30.43 12.21
N GLN A 30 28.00 -30.84 12.48
CA GLN A 30 28.91 -30.11 13.38
C GLN A 30 29.85 -29.10 12.70
N GLU A 31 29.96 -29.07 11.36
CA GLU A 31 30.98 -28.25 10.68
C GLU A 31 30.53 -26.87 10.19
N VAL A 32 29.25 -26.50 10.26
CA VAL A 32 28.84 -25.17 9.81
C VAL A 32 27.76 -24.59 10.72
N GLY A 33 28.11 -23.51 11.43
CA GLY A 33 27.21 -22.66 12.22
C GLY A 33 26.17 -21.93 11.37
N LEU A 34 25.34 -22.68 10.65
CA LEU A 34 24.23 -22.22 9.82
C LEU A 34 22.89 -22.24 10.56
N SER A 35 22.84 -22.70 11.82
CA SER A 35 21.60 -22.81 12.60
C SER A 35 21.06 -21.46 13.10
N GLU A 36 21.85 -20.39 13.07
CA GLU A 36 21.47 -19.09 13.67
C GLU A 36 21.17 -17.97 12.66
N ALA A 37 21.20 -18.23 11.34
CA ALA A 37 21.19 -17.17 10.33
C ALA A 37 19.85 -16.95 9.58
N PHE A 38 18.75 -17.62 9.96
CA PHE A 38 17.48 -17.58 9.22
C PHE A 38 16.23 -17.58 10.14
N GLU A 39 16.06 -16.53 10.94
CA GLU A 39 14.84 -16.21 11.70
C GLU A 39 13.68 -15.80 10.76
N LYS A 40 12.63 -16.63 10.65
CA LYS A 40 11.52 -16.52 9.69
C LYS A 40 10.72 -15.19 9.76
N VAL A 41 11.18 -14.16 9.07
CA VAL A 41 10.36 -12.97 8.80
C VAL A 41 9.60 -13.19 7.48
N ILE A 42 8.37 -13.68 7.59
CA ILE A 42 7.31 -13.42 6.59
C ILE A 42 7.64 -14.00 5.18
N GLY A 43 8.01 -15.28 5.09
CA GLY A 43 8.16 -16.00 3.81
C GLY A 43 9.36 -15.58 2.95
N ARG A 44 10.31 -14.82 3.50
CA ARG A 44 11.49 -14.32 2.79
C ARG A 44 12.75 -15.06 3.17
N THR A 45 13.63 -15.24 2.19
CA THR A 45 14.98 -15.75 2.41
C THR A 45 15.93 -14.58 2.58
N TYR A 46 16.75 -14.59 3.61
CA TYR A 46 17.79 -13.58 3.83
C TYR A 46 19.06 -14.24 4.32
N VAL A 47 20.16 -13.50 4.34
CA VAL A 47 21.43 -13.90 4.94
C VAL A 47 21.78 -12.87 6.01
N GLN A 48 22.14 -13.34 7.20
CA GLN A 48 22.67 -12.50 8.27
C GLN A 48 24.14 -12.84 8.51
N SER A 49 24.97 -11.81 8.65
CA SER A 49 26.36 -12.04 9.04
C SER A 49 26.43 -12.43 10.51
N ALA A 50 27.06 -13.56 10.83
CA ALA A 50 27.21 -14.03 12.21
C ALA A 50 28.04 -13.07 13.09
N SER A 51 28.91 -12.27 12.48
CA SER A 51 29.64 -11.19 13.15
C SER A 51 30.14 -10.15 12.15
N ASP A 52 30.57 -8.99 12.64
CA ASP A 52 31.19 -7.93 11.81
C ASP A 52 32.59 -8.31 11.29
N ARG A 53 33.22 -9.32 11.90
CA ARG A 53 34.50 -9.89 11.46
C ARG A 53 34.32 -10.93 10.36
N ALA A 54 33.12 -11.48 10.19
CA ALA A 54 32.86 -12.43 9.13
C ALA A 54 33.01 -11.77 7.75
N GLN A 55 33.60 -12.53 6.83
CA GLN A 55 33.78 -12.16 5.44
C GLN A 55 32.61 -12.72 4.62
N THR A 56 31.44 -12.10 4.80
CA THR A 56 30.22 -12.47 4.10
C THR A 56 29.99 -11.51 2.94
N TYR A 57 29.78 -12.05 1.74
CA TYR A 57 29.51 -11.27 0.54
C TYR A 57 28.25 -11.76 -0.16
N ILE A 58 27.48 -10.82 -0.70
CA ILE A 58 26.31 -11.10 -1.53
C ILE A 58 26.51 -10.37 -2.85
N ASN A 59 26.51 -11.13 -3.95
CA ASN A 59 26.85 -10.62 -5.28
C ASN A 59 28.11 -9.75 -5.26
N GLU A 60 29.14 -10.21 -4.55
CA GLU A 60 30.46 -9.57 -4.41
C GLU A 60 30.48 -8.29 -3.56
N LYS A 61 29.34 -7.85 -3.05
CA LYS A 61 29.25 -6.77 -2.05
C LYS A 61 29.38 -7.36 -0.65
N ARG A 62 30.34 -6.87 0.13
CA ARG A 62 30.47 -7.24 1.54
C ARG A 62 29.24 -6.76 2.32
N ILE A 63 28.68 -7.63 3.14
CA ILE A 63 27.64 -7.27 4.10
C ILE A 63 28.23 -7.25 5.51
N SER A 64 27.74 -6.36 6.36
CA SER A 64 28.15 -6.22 7.76
C SER A 64 26.95 -5.81 8.60
N GLY A 65 26.66 -6.57 9.66
CA GLY A 65 25.50 -6.34 10.54
C GLY A 65 24.12 -6.55 9.86
N GLY A 66 23.13 -6.97 10.65
CA GLY A 66 21.74 -7.09 10.23
C GLY A 66 21.47 -8.17 9.17
N ILE A 67 20.21 -8.22 8.71
CA ILE A 67 19.74 -9.15 7.68
C ILE A 67 19.93 -8.56 6.28
N HIS A 68 20.14 -9.44 5.29
CA HIS A 68 20.14 -9.09 3.87
C HIS A 68 19.21 -10.02 3.09
N VAL A 69 18.06 -9.52 2.66
CA VAL A 69 17.03 -10.26 1.92
C VAL A 69 17.49 -10.59 0.50
N LEU A 70 17.31 -11.84 0.10
CA LEU A 70 17.67 -12.35 -1.21
C LEU A 70 16.58 -12.02 -2.23
N ASN A 71 16.58 -10.79 -2.72
CA ASN A 71 15.53 -10.28 -3.61
C ASN A 71 15.72 -10.70 -5.08
N ASP A 72 16.81 -11.41 -5.43
CA ASP A 72 17.10 -11.85 -6.79
C ASP A 72 16.77 -13.33 -6.99
N ALA A 73 16.29 -13.70 -8.20
CA ALA A 73 15.99 -15.08 -8.55
C ALA A 73 17.19 -16.03 -8.37
N VAL A 74 18.39 -15.49 -8.59
CA VAL A 74 19.67 -16.16 -8.34
C VAL A 74 20.57 -15.18 -7.60
N THR A 75 21.15 -15.60 -6.49
CA THR A 75 22.09 -14.83 -5.69
C THR A 75 23.38 -15.61 -5.46
N ALA A 76 24.52 -14.96 -5.65
CA ALA A 76 25.80 -15.52 -5.22
C ALA A 76 26.07 -15.11 -3.77
N VAL A 77 26.26 -16.08 -2.88
CA VAL A 77 26.60 -15.85 -1.47
C VAL A 77 27.98 -16.41 -1.21
N THR A 78 28.88 -15.62 -0.65
CA THR A 78 30.23 -16.06 -0.30
C THR A 78 30.43 -15.95 1.21
N PHE A 79 30.89 -17.03 1.82
CA PHE A 79 31.33 -17.07 3.22
C PHE A 79 32.81 -17.45 3.25
N GLY A 80 33.67 -16.52 3.66
CA GLY A 80 35.12 -16.72 3.61
C GLY A 80 35.59 -17.06 2.20
N HIS A 81 36.12 -18.27 2.00
CA HIS A 81 36.61 -18.75 0.70
C HIS A 81 35.58 -19.54 -0.11
N GLN A 82 34.40 -19.83 0.43
CA GLN A 82 33.38 -20.64 -0.23
C GLN A 82 32.32 -19.77 -0.89
N ARG A 83 32.03 -20.01 -2.17
CA ARG A 83 30.98 -19.31 -2.95
C ARG A 83 29.85 -20.29 -3.28
N TYR A 84 28.65 -19.89 -2.92
CA TYR A 84 27.40 -20.61 -3.10
C TYR A 84 26.53 -19.88 -4.13
N ARG A 85 25.83 -20.64 -4.97
CA ARG A 85 24.77 -20.12 -5.83
C ARG A 85 23.42 -20.51 -5.24
N VAL A 86 22.65 -19.52 -4.83
CA VAL A 86 21.31 -19.64 -4.24
C VAL A 86 20.29 -19.29 -5.31
N GLU A 87 19.36 -20.19 -5.64
CA GLU A 87 18.36 -19.96 -6.69
C GLU A 87 16.94 -20.30 -6.21
N TYR A 88 15.98 -19.43 -6.50
CA TYR A 88 14.56 -19.71 -6.26
C TYR A 88 14.05 -20.76 -7.25
N ALA A 89 13.65 -21.92 -6.71
CA ALA A 89 13.10 -23.06 -7.44
C ALA A 89 11.88 -22.66 -8.25
N ARG A 90 11.66 -23.29 -9.41
CA ARG A 90 10.50 -23.01 -10.27
C ARG A 90 9.16 -23.12 -9.54
N PHE A 91 9.05 -24.06 -8.60
CA PHE A 91 7.87 -24.24 -7.75
C PHE A 91 7.49 -22.98 -6.96
N SER A 92 8.46 -22.14 -6.54
CA SER A 92 8.18 -20.89 -5.82
C SER A 92 7.32 -19.86 -6.59
N ARG A 93 7.08 -20.13 -7.88
CA ARG A 93 6.32 -19.29 -8.82
C ARG A 93 4.99 -19.93 -9.24
N SER A 94 4.65 -21.11 -8.74
CA SER A 94 3.37 -21.76 -9.04
C SER A 94 2.26 -21.36 -8.07
N GLU A 95 1.00 -21.42 -8.50
CA GLU A 95 -0.17 -21.20 -7.64
C GLU A 95 -0.17 -22.14 -6.43
N ALA A 96 0.12 -23.43 -6.64
CA ALA A 96 0.24 -24.41 -5.56
C ALA A 96 1.28 -24.06 -4.47
N TYR A 97 2.26 -23.21 -4.79
CA TYR A 97 3.20 -22.69 -3.80
C TYR A 97 2.60 -21.52 -3.02
N GLN A 98 1.86 -20.65 -3.68
CA GLN A 98 1.13 -19.55 -3.03
C GLN A 98 0.10 -20.10 -2.05
N ASP A 99 -0.60 -21.17 -2.40
CA ASP A 99 -1.55 -21.85 -1.51
C ASP A 99 -0.86 -22.40 -0.26
N ARG A 100 0.28 -23.09 -0.43
CA ARG A 100 1.04 -23.59 0.73
C ARG A 100 1.65 -22.48 1.58
N LEU A 101 2.11 -21.39 0.95
CA LEU A 101 2.62 -20.23 1.67
C LEU A 101 1.50 -19.57 2.48
N TYR A 102 0.29 -19.50 1.90
CA TYR A 102 -0.89 -19.00 2.56
C TYR A 102 -1.28 -19.83 3.79
N GLU A 103 -1.37 -21.15 3.65
CA GLU A 103 -1.60 -22.07 4.78
C GLU A 103 -0.54 -21.91 5.87
N TYR A 104 0.74 -21.88 5.48
CA TYR A 104 1.85 -21.67 6.42
C TYR A 104 1.75 -20.33 7.17
N LEU A 105 1.43 -19.25 6.47
CA LEU A 105 1.27 -17.93 7.09
C LEU A 105 0.02 -17.89 7.99
N GLN A 106 -1.05 -18.59 7.65
CA GLN A 106 -2.19 -18.75 8.56
C GLN A 106 -1.79 -19.46 9.87
N ASP A 107 -0.99 -20.51 9.78
CA ASP A 107 -0.54 -21.25 10.97
C ASP A 107 0.45 -20.43 11.83
N VAL A 108 1.34 -19.66 11.21
CA VAL A 108 2.40 -18.93 11.91
C VAL A 108 1.99 -17.51 12.33
N VAL A 109 1.19 -16.82 11.53
CA VAL A 109 0.75 -15.43 11.75
C VAL A 109 -0.69 -15.37 12.29
N GLY A 110 -1.46 -16.46 12.18
CA GLY A 110 -2.85 -16.55 12.63
C GLY A 110 -3.90 -16.27 11.54
N THR A 111 -5.18 -16.27 11.93
CA THR A 111 -6.40 -16.18 11.09
C THR A 111 -6.56 -14.90 10.24
N GLN A 112 -5.58 -14.01 10.28
CA GLN A 112 -5.57 -12.69 9.63
C GLN A 112 -4.87 -12.67 8.27
N THR A 113 -4.20 -13.76 7.87
CA THR A 113 -3.49 -13.82 6.59
C THR A 113 -4.50 -13.84 5.44
N SER A 114 -4.50 -12.81 4.59
CA SER A 114 -5.31 -12.74 3.35
C SER A 114 -4.43 -12.96 2.11
N GLN A 115 -5.02 -13.28 0.95
CA GLN A 115 -4.27 -13.33 -0.33
C GLN A 115 -3.53 -12.02 -0.62
N SER A 116 -4.01 -10.90 -0.08
CA SER A 116 -3.34 -9.62 -0.20
C SER A 116 -2.13 -9.50 0.75
N THR A 117 -2.11 -10.22 1.88
CA THR A 117 -0.92 -10.39 2.74
C THR A 117 0.19 -11.15 2.00
N LEU A 118 -0.15 -12.13 1.15
CA LEU A 118 0.83 -12.82 0.29
C LEU A 118 1.51 -11.87 -0.70
N ALA A 119 0.80 -10.84 -1.19
CA ALA A 119 1.40 -9.83 -2.04
C ALA A 119 2.50 -9.02 -1.32
N LEU A 120 2.50 -9.01 0.02
CA LEU A 120 3.53 -8.43 0.88
C LEU A 120 4.63 -9.45 1.24
N THR A 121 4.48 -10.75 0.92
CA THR A 121 5.49 -11.81 1.10
C THR A 121 6.05 -12.39 -0.23
N PRO A 122 6.34 -11.57 -1.23
CA PRO A 122 6.38 -12.07 -2.60
C PRO A 122 7.73 -12.70 -2.99
N THR A 123 7.65 -13.70 -3.85
CA THR A 123 8.81 -14.37 -4.46
C THR A 123 9.46 -13.47 -5.53
N PRO A 124 10.80 -13.40 -5.63
CA PRO A 124 11.48 -12.73 -6.73
C PRO A 124 11.04 -13.22 -8.12
N ALA A 125 10.83 -12.28 -9.04
CA ALA A 125 10.48 -12.58 -10.43
C ALA A 125 11.57 -13.43 -11.12
N GLY A 126 11.17 -14.39 -11.97
CA GLY A 126 12.11 -15.34 -12.60
C GLY A 126 13.10 -14.73 -13.59
N ASN A 127 12.70 -13.66 -14.30
CA ASN A 127 13.54 -12.97 -15.28
C ASN A 127 13.85 -11.57 -14.78
N GLY A 128 14.96 -11.41 -14.04
CA GLY A 128 15.53 -10.11 -13.67
C GLY A 128 14.48 -9.11 -13.16
N GLY A 129 14.00 -9.31 -11.93
CA GLY A 129 12.98 -8.46 -11.31
C GLY A 129 13.25 -6.97 -11.51
N ILE A 130 12.19 -6.20 -11.76
CA ILE A 130 12.31 -4.75 -11.96
C ILE A 130 12.88 -4.16 -10.67
N LYS A 131 14.00 -3.46 -10.76
CA LYS A 131 14.60 -2.71 -9.65
C LYS A 131 14.45 -1.22 -9.93
N VAL A 132 14.04 -0.48 -8.91
CA VAL A 132 13.98 0.98 -8.92
C VAL A 132 14.79 1.46 -7.72
N GLY A 133 16.00 1.97 -7.97
CA GLY A 133 16.96 2.25 -6.90
C GLY A 133 17.26 0.99 -6.07
N GLN A 134 17.08 1.06 -4.75
CA GLN A 134 17.25 -0.06 -3.81
C GLN A 134 16.04 -1.01 -3.75
N TRP A 135 14.94 -0.69 -4.44
CA TRP A 135 13.67 -1.38 -4.30
C TRP A 135 13.51 -2.42 -5.40
N THR A 136 13.42 -3.68 -5.02
CA THR A 136 13.05 -4.75 -5.94
C THR A 136 11.53 -4.87 -5.97
N LEU A 137 10.94 -4.67 -7.15
CA LEU A 137 9.51 -4.92 -7.36
C LEU A 137 9.27 -6.41 -7.32
N THR A 138 8.12 -6.72 -6.77
CA THR A 138 7.74 -8.09 -6.50
C THR A 138 6.58 -8.50 -7.38
N THR A 139 6.45 -9.78 -7.72
CA THR A 139 5.36 -10.25 -8.60
C THR A 139 4.01 -10.10 -7.88
N GLY A 140 3.24 -9.09 -8.27
CA GLY A 140 1.93 -8.76 -7.71
C GLY A 140 1.64 -7.27 -7.89
N THR A 141 0.67 -6.92 -8.73
CA THR A 141 0.18 -5.54 -8.78
C THR A 141 -0.88 -5.39 -7.70
N VAL A 142 -0.72 -4.43 -6.79
CA VAL A 142 -1.67 -4.20 -5.70
C VAL A 142 -2.85 -3.34 -6.15
N GLY A 143 -2.65 -2.49 -7.17
CA GLY A 143 -3.75 -1.71 -7.72
C GLY A 143 -3.44 -1.03 -9.06
N HIS A 144 -4.51 -0.77 -9.80
CA HIS A 144 -4.53 0.12 -10.95
C HIS A 144 -5.47 1.28 -10.62
N GLY A 145 -4.94 2.50 -10.55
CA GLY A 145 -5.73 3.72 -10.30
C GLY A 145 -5.60 4.71 -11.46
N ALA A 146 -6.45 5.75 -11.44
CA ALA A 146 -6.41 6.84 -12.43
C ALA A 146 -5.05 7.57 -12.47
N SER A 147 -4.31 7.54 -11.36
CA SER A 147 -3.00 8.18 -11.16
C SER A 147 -1.79 7.27 -11.48
N GLY A 148 -2.00 6.00 -11.87
CA GLY A 148 -0.90 5.08 -12.22
C GLY A 148 -1.02 3.67 -11.62
N ARG A 149 0.05 2.89 -11.75
CA ARG A 149 0.14 1.50 -11.26
C ARG A 149 0.82 1.47 -9.90
N VAL A 150 0.23 0.75 -8.94
CA VAL A 150 0.80 0.53 -7.61
C VAL A 150 1.25 -0.92 -7.47
N SER A 151 2.52 -1.10 -7.14
CA SER A 151 3.15 -2.39 -6.87
C SER A 151 3.71 -2.42 -5.45
N VAL A 152 3.97 -3.61 -4.93
CA VAL A 152 4.78 -3.78 -3.72
C VAL A 152 6.25 -3.87 -4.11
N ALA A 153 7.10 -3.29 -3.28
CA ALA A 153 8.54 -3.43 -3.42
C ALA A 153 9.20 -3.66 -2.05
N VAL A 154 10.39 -4.25 -2.10
CA VAL A 154 11.18 -4.59 -0.92
C VAL A 154 12.64 -4.24 -1.16
N ASN A 155 13.31 -3.70 -0.14
CA ASN A 155 14.76 -3.46 -0.20
C ASN A 155 15.54 -4.64 0.40
N ASP A 156 16.87 -4.55 0.37
CA ASP A 156 17.75 -5.59 0.91
C ASP A 156 17.67 -5.74 2.43
N LYS A 157 17.13 -4.76 3.16
CA LYS A 157 16.90 -4.84 4.61
C LYS A 157 15.54 -5.43 4.98
N GLY A 158 14.72 -5.80 3.99
CA GLY A 158 13.38 -6.34 4.20
C GLY A 158 12.29 -5.30 4.45
N LYS A 159 12.60 -4.00 4.31
CA LYS A 159 11.58 -2.94 4.40
C LYS A 159 10.63 -3.07 3.21
N VAL A 160 9.33 -3.01 3.50
CA VAL A 160 8.24 -3.15 2.51
C VAL A 160 7.61 -1.80 2.25
N VAL A 161 7.40 -1.49 0.97
CA VAL A 161 6.85 -0.20 0.53
C VAL A 161 5.84 -0.41 -0.59
N ALA A 162 4.91 0.54 -0.71
CA ALA A 162 4.09 0.69 -1.89
C ALA A 162 4.85 1.56 -2.90
N LEU A 163 4.90 1.12 -4.15
CA LEU A 163 5.61 1.79 -5.23
C LEU A 163 4.59 2.20 -6.30
N LYS A 164 4.34 3.50 -6.41
CA LYS A 164 3.40 4.07 -7.39
C LYS A 164 4.18 4.62 -8.57
N ARG A 165 4.00 4.01 -9.75
CA ARG A 165 4.60 4.45 -11.02
C ARG A 165 3.64 5.36 -11.78
N MET A 166 4.15 6.50 -12.22
CA MET A 166 3.46 7.45 -13.10
C MET A 166 4.38 7.93 -14.21
N THR A 167 3.81 8.38 -15.32
CA THR A 167 4.55 8.99 -16.42
C THR A 167 4.36 10.49 -16.37
N VAL A 168 5.46 11.23 -16.39
CA VAL A 168 5.50 12.70 -16.32
C VAL A 168 6.09 13.28 -17.59
N GLY A 169 5.50 14.38 -18.06
CA GLY A 169 6.02 15.13 -19.22
C GLY A 169 7.27 15.94 -18.89
N GLN A 170 7.82 16.60 -19.90
CA GLN A 170 9.07 17.36 -19.82
C GLN A 170 9.06 18.45 -18.74
N ASP A 171 7.92 19.11 -18.50
CA ASP A 171 7.78 20.05 -17.38
C ASP A 171 7.72 19.30 -16.05
N ARG A 172 8.84 19.35 -15.31
CA ARG A 172 8.98 18.69 -14.00
C ARG A 172 8.44 19.51 -12.83
N ARG A 173 7.91 20.72 -13.06
CA ARG A 173 7.38 21.58 -11.98
C ARG A 173 6.30 20.90 -11.16
N TRP A 174 5.39 20.21 -11.83
CA TRP A 174 4.34 19.45 -11.15
C TRP A 174 4.91 18.34 -10.25
N ALA A 175 5.91 17.59 -10.73
CA ALA A 175 6.54 16.52 -9.95
C ALA A 175 7.31 17.06 -8.75
N GLN A 176 8.01 18.18 -8.91
CA GLN A 176 8.71 18.87 -7.82
C GLN A 176 7.73 19.38 -6.77
N GLU A 177 6.59 19.94 -7.18
CA GLU A 177 5.57 20.42 -6.26
C GLU A 177 4.88 19.26 -5.53
N LEU A 178 4.62 18.16 -6.24
CA LEU A 178 4.12 16.93 -5.63
C LEU A 178 5.09 16.40 -4.56
N GLN A 179 6.40 16.36 -4.87
CA GLN A 179 7.41 15.93 -3.91
C GLN A 179 7.41 16.82 -2.66
N ARG A 180 7.50 18.15 -2.82
CA ARG A 180 7.49 19.08 -1.68
C ARG A 180 6.27 18.92 -0.80
N LYS A 181 5.10 18.77 -1.42
CA LYS A 181 3.83 18.55 -0.71
C LYS A 181 3.87 17.27 0.12
N LEU A 182 4.27 16.16 -0.51
CA LEU A 182 4.33 14.86 0.16
C LEU A 182 5.39 14.82 1.26
N ASP A 183 6.56 15.41 1.04
CA ASP A 183 7.62 15.54 2.05
C ASP A 183 7.12 16.34 3.26
N MET A 184 6.39 17.43 3.02
CA MET A 184 5.85 18.27 4.10
C MET A 184 4.78 17.53 4.91
N LEU A 185 3.81 16.88 4.24
CA LEU A 185 2.79 16.07 4.92
C LEU A 185 3.40 14.91 5.70
N THR A 186 4.41 14.24 5.13
CA THR A 186 5.14 13.15 5.80
C THR A 186 5.86 13.64 7.05
N SER A 187 6.53 14.79 6.95
CA SER A 187 7.26 15.39 8.08
C SER A 187 6.32 15.82 9.19
N LEU A 188 5.18 16.44 8.83
CA LEU A 188 4.14 16.82 9.79
C LEU A 188 3.58 15.60 10.51
N ALA A 189 3.22 14.55 9.78
CA ALA A 189 2.64 13.34 10.34
C ALA A 189 3.61 12.69 11.34
N ARG A 190 4.89 12.52 10.96
CA ARG A 190 5.93 12.01 11.87
C ARG A 190 6.14 12.88 13.10
N SER A 191 6.12 14.20 12.95
CA SER A 191 6.35 15.13 14.07
C SER A 191 5.23 15.16 15.11
N GLN A 192 4.02 14.74 14.72
CA GLN A 192 2.83 14.74 15.56
C GLN A 192 2.38 13.31 15.91
N ASP A 193 3.23 12.31 15.66
CA ASP A 193 2.94 10.88 15.86
C ASP A 193 1.61 10.44 15.20
N GLU A 194 1.34 10.99 14.02
CA GLU A 194 0.17 10.65 13.22
C GLU A 194 0.52 9.53 12.25
N ASP A 195 -0.16 8.41 12.41
CA ASP A 195 0.19 7.15 11.75
C ASP A 195 -0.90 6.67 10.75
N ARG A 196 -1.98 7.47 10.61
CA ARG A 196 -3.08 7.25 9.65
C ARG A 196 -2.89 8.01 8.34
N ILE A 197 -1.75 8.69 8.13
CA ILE A 197 -1.44 9.40 6.89
C ILE A 197 -0.30 8.70 6.15
N LEU A 198 -0.48 8.46 4.84
CA LEU A 198 0.57 7.88 4.01
C LEU A 198 1.79 8.80 3.91
N GLY A 199 2.97 8.26 4.16
CA GLY A 199 4.25 8.95 4.06
C GLY A 199 4.98 8.64 2.75
N LEU A 200 5.74 9.63 2.27
CA LEU A 200 6.75 9.48 1.23
C LEU A 200 8.08 9.04 1.88
N VAL A 201 8.65 7.97 1.36
CA VAL A 201 10.00 7.51 1.73
C VAL A 201 11.02 8.19 0.83
N GLU A 202 10.81 8.12 -0.48
CA GLU A 202 11.64 8.77 -1.49
C GLU A 202 10.89 8.85 -2.82
N MET A 203 11.37 9.70 -3.71
CA MET A 203 10.89 9.81 -5.09
C MET A 203 12.05 9.56 -6.05
N ILE A 204 11.85 8.64 -7.00
CA ILE A 204 12.87 8.22 -7.97
C ILE A 204 12.37 8.52 -9.38
N THR A 205 13.26 8.92 -10.29
CA THR A 205 12.96 9.09 -11.73
C THR A 205 14.07 8.49 -12.58
N ASP A 206 13.74 8.09 -13.81
CA ASP A 206 14.71 7.62 -14.82
C ASP A 206 15.33 8.75 -15.65
N ASP A 207 14.93 10.00 -15.40
CA ASP A 207 15.43 11.21 -16.08
C ASP A 207 15.70 12.32 -15.06
N ASP A 208 16.73 12.14 -14.25
CA ASP A 208 17.18 13.09 -13.23
C ASP A 208 17.48 14.49 -13.80
N LYS A 209 17.99 14.55 -15.03
CA LYS A 209 18.35 15.79 -15.72
C LYS A 209 17.18 16.45 -16.46
N GLY A 210 16.02 15.80 -16.54
CA GLY A 210 14.84 16.34 -17.24
C GLY A 210 15.07 16.55 -18.74
N ILE A 211 15.96 15.78 -19.36
CA ILE A 211 16.33 15.94 -20.77
C ILE A 211 15.26 15.31 -21.67
N ASN A 212 14.62 14.24 -21.19
CA ASN A 212 13.66 13.49 -21.97
C ASN A 212 12.30 14.18 -21.99
N ARG A 213 11.58 14.03 -23.11
CA ARG A 213 10.21 14.56 -23.27
C ARG A 213 9.23 13.96 -22.26
N THR A 214 9.49 12.74 -21.84
CA THR A 214 8.73 11.99 -20.84
C THR A 214 9.70 11.26 -19.93
N ALA A 215 9.31 11.03 -18.69
CA ALA A 215 10.01 10.14 -17.77
C ALA A 215 9.04 9.34 -16.92
N ASP A 216 9.52 8.24 -16.41
CA ASP A 216 8.88 7.55 -15.32
C ASP A 216 9.27 8.22 -13.99
N LEU A 217 8.26 8.35 -13.13
CA LEU A 217 8.40 8.79 -11.75
C LEU A 217 7.83 7.69 -10.86
N TRP A 218 8.58 7.37 -9.81
CA TRP A 218 8.20 6.38 -8.81
C TRP A 218 8.14 7.05 -7.44
N LEU A 219 6.95 7.02 -6.83
CA LEU A 219 6.77 7.37 -5.44
C LEU A 219 6.93 6.11 -4.60
N ILE A 220 7.85 6.15 -3.63
CA ILE A 220 8.06 5.08 -2.66
C ILE A 220 7.34 5.48 -1.37
N LEU A 221 6.31 4.73 -1.01
CA LEU A 221 5.30 5.13 -0.02
C LEU A 221 5.21 4.12 1.13
N GLU A 222 4.94 4.62 2.34
CA GLU A 222 4.85 3.84 3.57
C GLU A 222 3.67 4.31 4.45
N PRO A 223 2.92 3.40 5.08
CA PRO A 223 3.01 1.93 5.01
C PRO A 223 2.50 1.35 3.68
N ALA A 224 3.08 0.21 3.29
CA ALA A 224 2.47 -0.65 2.27
C ALA A 224 1.31 -1.42 2.90
N VAL A 225 0.12 -1.35 2.31
CA VAL A 225 -1.01 -2.15 2.76
C VAL A 225 -1.47 -3.13 1.68
N ALA A 226 -2.04 -4.21 2.17
CA ALA A 226 -2.60 -5.28 1.37
C ALA A 226 -3.97 -4.92 0.78
N GLU A 227 -4.79 -4.18 1.52
CA GLU A 227 -6.21 -4.00 1.21
C GLU A 227 -6.65 -2.56 1.40
N THR A 228 -7.59 -2.14 0.57
CA THR A 228 -8.35 -0.91 0.75
C THR A 228 -9.68 -1.23 1.43
N LEU A 229 -10.33 -0.22 1.97
CA LEU A 229 -11.68 -0.31 2.52
C LEU A 229 -12.66 -0.85 1.47
N HIS A 230 -12.51 -0.44 0.20
CA HIS A 230 -13.27 -0.99 -0.92
C HIS A 230 -13.04 -2.49 -1.13
N SER A 231 -11.78 -2.95 -1.21
CA SER A 231 -11.50 -4.37 -1.46
C SER A 231 -11.93 -5.25 -0.28
N ALA A 232 -11.72 -4.78 0.94
CA ALA A 232 -12.17 -5.45 2.17
C ALA A 232 -13.70 -5.62 2.15
N TYR A 233 -14.43 -4.56 1.80
CA TYR A 233 -15.88 -4.61 1.65
C TYR A 233 -16.34 -5.65 0.61
N VAL A 234 -15.75 -5.65 -0.59
CA VAL A 234 -16.09 -6.59 -1.66
C VAL A 234 -15.85 -8.05 -1.23
N LYS A 235 -14.80 -8.30 -0.45
CA LYS A 235 -14.50 -9.62 0.13
C LYS A 235 -15.41 -10.00 1.30
N GLY A 236 -16.24 -9.09 1.79
CA GLY A 236 -17.22 -9.37 2.84
C GLY A 236 -16.64 -9.44 4.26
N VAL A 237 -15.47 -8.84 4.52
CA VAL A 237 -14.78 -8.95 5.82
C VAL A 237 -15.45 -8.18 6.98
N PHE A 238 -16.47 -7.37 6.68
CA PHE A 238 -17.16 -6.50 7.64
C PHE A 238 -18.25 -7.21 8.46
N GLY A 239 -18.45 -8.52 8.30
CA GLY A 239 -19.50 -9.24 9.03
C GLY A 239 -20.93 -8.79 8.65
N LYS A 240 -21.90 -9.06 9.53
CA LYS A 240 -23.34 -8.75 9.33
C LYS A 240 -23.90 -8.04 10.58
N GLY A 241 -25.06 -7.38 10.43
CA GLY A 241 -25.78 -6.77 11.56
C GLY A 241 -24.94 -5.77 12.35
N ASP A 242 -24.96 -5.89 13.68
CA ASP A 242 -24.33 -4.96 14.62
C ASP A 242 -22.81 -5.01 14.57
N GLU A 243 -22.21 -6.18 14.30
CA GLU A 243 -20.76 -6.33 14.12
C GLU A 243 -20.26 -5.40 13.02
N ARG A 244 -21.01 -5.35 11.90
CA ARG A 244 -20.69 -4.45 10.79
C ARG A 244 -20.78 -2.99 11.21
N LEU A 245 -21.83 -2.61 11.93
CA LEU A 245 -22.02 -1.23 12.36
C LEU A 245 -20.90 -0.80 13.32
N SER A 246 -20.52 -1.67 14.25
CA SER A 246 -19.39 -1.47 15.16
C SER A 246 -18.07 -1.29 14.39
N ILE A 247 -17.74 -2.20 13.47
CA ILE A 247 -16.53 -2.09 12.64
C ILE A 247 -16.55 -0.80 11.80
N SER A 248 -17.72 -0.46 11.22
CA SER A 248 -17.86 0.75 10.42
C SER A 248 -17.64 2.01 11.26
N GLY A 249 -18.16 2.03 12.49
CA GLY A 249 -17.93 3.13 13.44
C GLY A 249 -16.45 3.33 13.76
N VAL A 250 -15.72 2.26 14.06
CA VAL A 250 -14.26 2.32 14.32
C VAL A 250 -13.50 2.87 13.11
N ILE A 251 -13.79 2.38 11.90
CA ILE A 251 -13.14 2.85 10.67
C ILE A 251 -13.45 4.34 10.40
N LEU A 252 -14.68 4.78 10.64
CA LEU A 252 -15.08 6.17 10.47
C LEU A 252 -14.42 7.09 11.49
N LEU A 253 -14.27 6.66 12.74
CA LEU A 253 -13.55 7.42 13.77
C LEU A 253 -12.08 7.64 13.39
N ASP A 254 -11.42 6.58 12.91
CA ASP A 254 -10.04 6.69 12.42
C ASP A 254 -9.92 7.63 11.22
N LEU A 255 -10.81 7.50 10.24
CA LEU A 255 -10.85 8.36 9.06
C LEU A 255 -11.11 9.82 9.43
N LEU A 256 -12.01 10.07 10.40
CA LEU A 256 -12.28 11.41 10.92
C LEU A 256 -11.03 12.00 11.57
N GLY A 257 -10.31 11.24 12.39
CA GLY A 257 -9.12 11.78 13.03
C GLY A 257 -7.93 11.97 12.06
N ALA A 258 -7.78 11.13 11.03
CA ALA A 258 -6.81 11.39 9.94
C ALA A 258 -7.15 12.70 9.20
N THR A 259 -8.44 12.93 8.96
CA THR A 259 -8.93 14.14 8.29
C THR A 259 -8.79 15.37 9.18
N ASP A 260 -9.10 15.27 10.46
CA ASP A 260 -8.89 16.33 11.46
C ASP A 260 -7.42 16.72 11.58
N PHE A 261 -6.50 15.74 11.57
CA PHE A 261 -5.07 16.01 11.48
C PHE A 261 -4.72 16.85 10.24
N MET A 262 -5.20 16.47 9.05
CA MET A 262 -4.95 17.25 7.83
C MET A 262 -5.50 18.67 7.95
N HIS A 263 -6.76 18.81 8.39
CA HIS A 263 -7.46 20.09 8.47
C HIS A 263 -6.78 21.04 9.45
N ARG A 264 -6.37 20.57 10.63
CA ARG A 264 -5.63 21.37 11.63
C ARG A 264 -4.27 21.85 11.11
N ASN A 265 -3.64 21.07 10.22
CA ASN A 265 -2.38 21.41 9.57
C ASN A 265 -2.57 22.20 8.25
N GLY A 266 -3.78 22.71 8.00
CA GLY A 266 -4.11 23.56 6.86
C GLY A 266 -4.10 22.82 5.52
N TRP A 267 -4.46 21.54 5.53
CA TRP A 267 -4.60 20.72 4.34
C TRP A 267 -6.00 20.13 4.24
N LEU A 268 -6.53 20.05 3.03
CA LEU A 268 -7.67 19.21 2.69
C LEU A 268 -7.21 18.11 1.73
N HIS A 269 -7.84 16.94 1.83
CA HIS A 269 -7.49 15.79 1.01
C HIS A 269 -8.09 15.89 -0.39
N GLY A 270 -9.39 16.17 -0.49
CA GLY A 270 -10.11 16.39 -1.74
C GLY A 270 -10.48 15.14 -2.56
N ASP A 271 -10.20 13.92 -2.10
CA ASP A 271 -10.61 12.68 -2.81
C ASP A 271 -10.77 11.51 -1.84
N ILE A 272 -11.38 11.77 -0.68
CA ILE A 272 -11.69 10.73 0.29
C ILE A 272 -12.77 9.80 -0.30
N LYS A 273 -12.44 8.51 -0.41
CA LYS A 273 -13.34 7.46 -0.88
C LYS A 273 -12.82 6.09 -0.44
N PRO A 274 -13.63 5.01 -0.46
CA PRO A 274 -13.23 3.70 0.02
C PRO A 274 -11.95 3.10 -0.63
N THR A 275 -11.61 3.47 -1.86
CA THR A 275 -10.37 2.98 -2.50
C THR A 275 -9.13 3.73 -2.02
N ASN A 276 -9.28 4.91 -1.41
CA ASN A 276 -8.19 5.73 -0.87
C ASN A 276 -8.04 5.57 0.65
N VAL A 277 -8.78 4.64 1.26
CA VAL A 277 -8.61 4.27 2.68
C VAL A 277 -7.99 2.88 2.71
N GLY A 278 -6.72 2.78 3.07
CA GLY A 278 -6.01 1.52 3.28
C GLY A 278 -6.31 0.92 4.64
N ILE A 279 -6.40 -0.40 4.70
CA ILE A 279 -6.49 -1.15 5.96
C ILE A 279 -5.08 -1.46 6.43
N ARG A 280 -4.65 -0.83 7.52
CA ARG A 280 -3.31 -1.04 8.09
C ARG A 280 -3.29 -2.24 9.03
N THR A 281 -4.29 -2.39 9.88
CA THR A 281 -4.45 -3.53 10.78
C THR A 281 -5.91 -3.94 10.84
N TRP A 282 -6.18 -5.26 10.80
CA TRP A 282 -7.53 -5.80 10.72
C TRP A 282 -7.84 -6.87 11.80
N THR A 283 -7.28 -6.79 13.00
CA THR A 283 -7.50 -7.81 14.03
C THR A 283 -8.87 -7.69 14.70
N ARG A 284 -9.26 -8.69 15.51
CA ARG A 284 -10.50 -8.59 16.31
C ARG A 284 -10.43 -7.45 17.32
N GLU A 285 -9.23 -7.16 17.79
CA GLU A 285 -8.93 -6.20 18.85
C GLU A 285 -8.61 -4.80 18.29
N VAL A 286 -7.96 -4.73 17.12
CA VAL A 286 -7.48 -3.49 16.51
C VAL A 286 -7.87 -3.43 15.05
N LYS A 287 -8.66 -2.42 14.71
CA LYS A 287 -8.89 -1.99 13.33
C LYS A 287 -8.24 -0.64 13.16
N SER A 288 -7.32 -0.51 12.22
CA SER A 288 -6.68 0.77 11.91
C SER A 288 -6.56 0.99 10.41
N ILE A 289 -6.61 2.26 10.01
CA ILE A 289 -6.52 2.67 8.61
C ILE A 289 -5.30 3.53 8.34
N VAL A 290 -5.06 3.74 7.05
CA VAL A 290 -4.17 4.76 6.52
C VAL A 290 -4.83 5.43 5.32
N LEU A 291 -4.78 6.75 5.25
CA LEU A 291 -5.34 7.55 4.19
C LEU A 291 -4.32 7.72 3.04
N PHE A 292 -4.74 7.38 1.82
CA PHE A 292 -3.92 7.30 0.61
C PHE A 292 -4.24 8.39 -0.40
N ASP A 293 -3.39 8.50 -1.42
CA ASP A 293 -3.62 9.32 -2.61
C ASP A 293 -3.68 10.83 -2.30
N LEU A 294 -2.63 11.30 -1.62
CA LEU A 294 -2.40 12.70 -1.27
C LEU A 294 -1.97 13.56 -2.48
N ASP A 295 -1.93 12.98 -3.69
CA ASP A 295 -1.58 13.65 -4.94
C ASP A 295 -2.50 14.84 -5.22
N GLY A 296 -3.78 14.71 -4.87
CA GLY A 296 -4.81 15.74 -5.01
C GLY A 296 -4.95 16.68 -3.80
N ALA A 297 -4.20 16.46 -2.72
CA ALA A 297 -4.31 17.27 -1.51
C ALA A 297 -3.91 18.73 -1.78
N GLN A 298 -4.63 19.65 -1.14
CA GLN A 298 -4.51 21.10 -1.35
C GLN A 298 -4.47 21.83 -0.01
N LYS A 299 -3.84 23.01 -0.01
CA LYS A 299 -3.91 23.90 1.15
C LYS A 299 -5.34 24.39 1.35
N THR A 300 -5.78 24.40 2.60
CA THR A 300 -7.08 24.98 2.94
C THR A 300 -7.07 26.48 2.64
N PRO A 301 -8.20 27.04 2.17
CA PRO A 301 -8.31 28.49 1.99
C PRO A 301 -8.18 29.20 3.34
N ALA A 302 -7.81 30.49 3.31
CA ALA A 302 -7.80 31.30 4.52
C ALA A 302 -9.23 31.42 5.11
N PRO A 303 -9.40 31.68 6.42
CA PRO A 303 -10.70 31.86 7.02
C PRO A 303 -11.57 32.87 6.24
N GLY A 304 -12.79 32.48 5.90
CA GLY A 304 -13.71 33.30 5.11
C GLY A 304 -13.49 33.25 3.58
N GLN A 305 -12.48 32.53 3.10
CA GLN A 305 -12.23 32.30 1.67
C GLN A 305 -12.65 30.88 1.26
N GLN A 306 -12.77 30.68 -0.06
CA GLN A 306 -13.06 29.38 -0.67
C GLN A 306 -12.12 29.14 -1.85
N LEU A 307 -11.81 27.86 -2.08
CA LEU A 307 -11.20 27.46 -3.35
C LEU A 307 -12.25 27.54 -4.46
N PRO A 308 -11.84 27.87 -5.71
CA PRO A 308 -12.75 27.88 -6.85
C PRO A 308 -13.42 26.52 -7.05
N ALA A 309 -14.69 26.50 -7.48
CA ALA A 309 -15.37 25.26 -7.83
C ALA A 309 -14.59 24.48 -8.93
N THR A 310 -14.51 23.16 -8.79
CA THR A 310 -13.80 22.28 -9.73
C THR A 310 -14.77 21.25 -10.30
N LEU A 311 -15.58 21.67 -11.27
CA LEU A 311 -16.72 20.91 -11.80
C LEU A 311 -16.30 19.53 -12.36
N GLY A 312 -16.51 18.47 -11.58
CA GLY A 312 -16.20 17.07 -11.94
C GLY A 312 -14.72 16.78 -12.06
N ALA A 313 -13.89 17.66 -11.51
CA ALA A 313 -12.44 17.57 -11.55
C ALA A 313 -11.87 17.57 -10.13
N GLY A 314 -10.68 16.98 -9.98
CA GLY A 314 -9.94 16.97 -8.72
C GLY A 314 -10.50 16.01 -7.65
N GLY A 315 -11.38 15.08 -8.01
CA GLY A 315 -11.88 14.04 -7.11
C GLY A 315 -12.82 13.09 -7.85
N THR A 316 -13.51 12.22 -7.10
CA THR A 316 -14.34 11.15 -7.68
C THR A 316 -15.83 11.49 -7.65
N ILE A 317 -16.45 11.50 -8.83
CA ILE A 317 -17.90 11.67 -8.96
C ILE A 317 -18.63 10.64 -8.09
N GLY A 318 -19.62 11.10 -7.31
CA GLY A 318 -20.29 10.31 -6.27
C GLY A 318 -19.93 10.76 -4.86
N TRP A 319 -18.66 11.15 -4.64
CA TRP A 319 -18.15 11.69 -3.37
C TRP A 319 -17.97 13.22 -3.37
N LEU A 320 -18.06 13.87 -4.54
CA LEU A 320 -17.94 15.33 -4.64
C LEU A 320 -19.14 16.04 -3.99
N SER A 321 -18.81 17.02 -3.14
CA SER A 321 -19.80 17.82 -2.42
C SER A 321 -20.52 18.83 -3.32
N PRO A 322 -21.74 19.26 -2.97
CA PRO A 322 -22.50 20.24 -3.74
C PRO A 322 -21.76 21.55 -4.01
N GLU A 323 -21.13 22.12 -2.97
CA GLU A 323 -20.42 23.39 -3.04
C GLU A 323 -19.21 23.33 -3.98
N ARG A 324 -18.51 22.18 -4.01
CA ARG A 324 -17.39 21.94 -4.92
C ARG A 324 -17.81 21.90 -6.40
N GLU A 325 -19.06 21.52 -6.66
CA GLU A 325 -19.66 21.46 -7.99
C GLU A 325 -20.42 22.73 -8.38
N MET A 326 -20.47 23.76 -7.54
CA MET A 326 -21.32 24.93 -7.81
C MET A 326 -20.67 26.27 -7.47
N THR A 327 -20.21 26.43 -6.23
CA THR A 327 -19.93 27.76 -5.65
C THR A 327 -18.47 27.97 -5.30
N GLY A 328 -17.78 26.91 -4.90
CA GLY A 328 -16.49 26.97 -4.25
C GLY A 328 -16.52 26.12 -2.98
N TYR A 329 -15.34 25.68 -2.53
CA TYR A 329 -15.26 24.70 -1.45
C TYR A 329 -14.14 25.00 -0.46
N THR A 330 -14.25 24.41 0.71
CA THR A 330 -13.24 24.42 1.76
C THR A 330 -12.93 22.97 2.15
N GLU A 331 -12.19 22.77 3.24
CA GLU A 331 -11.94 21.46 3.83
C GLU A 331 -13.22 20.68 4.19
N LYS A 332 -14.38 21.34 4.29
CA LYS A 332 -15.68 20.70 4.53
C LYS A 332 -16.11 19.75 3.40
N THR A 333 -15.53 19.85 2.21
CA THR A 333 -15.75 18.87 1.14
C THR A 333 -15.30 17.46 1.55
N ASP A 334 -14.26 17.34 2.39
CA ASP A 334 -13.80 16.04 2.92
C ASP A 334 -14.84 15.45 3.89
N VAL A 335 -15.47 16.28 4.71
CA VAL A 335 -16.52 15.85 5.65
C VAL A 335 -17.72 15.30 4.90
N TRP A 336 -18.11 15.95 3.79
CA TRP A 336 -19.13 15.42 2.90
C TRP A 336 -18.74 14.03 2.37
N ALA A 337 -17.53 13.88 1.84
CA ALA A 337 -17.05 12.62 1.28
C ALA A 337 -16.97 11.48 2.33
N ILE A 338 -16.64 11.81 3.58
CA ILE A 338 -16.72 10.88 4.72
C ILE A 338 -18.17 10.47 4.97
N GLY A 339 -19.13 11.40 4.93
CA GLY A 339 -20.55 11.09 5.07
C GLY A 339 -21.06 10.13 3.98
N VAL A 340 -20.66 10.33 2.72
CA VAL A 340 -20.97 9.39 1.62
C VAL A 340 -20.34 8.01 1.89
N THR A 341 -19.11 7.98 2.39
CA THR A 341 -18.42 6.74 2.76
C THR A 341 -19.12 6.02 3.91
N ALA A 342 -19.63 6.74 4.90
CA ALA A 342 -20.42 6.18 6.00
C ALA A 342 -21.73 5.54 5.50
N LEU A 343 -22.48 6.25 4.66
CA LEU A 343 -23.68 5.71 4.01
C LEU A 343 -23.36 4.45 3.20
N TRP A 344 -22.24 4.44 2.47
CA TRP A 344 -21.80 3.29 1.70
C TRP A 344 -21.49 2.07 2.59
N LEU A 345 -20.83 2.27 3.73
CA LEU A 345 -20.55 1.20 4.72
C LEU A 345 -21.84 0.63 5.32
N ILE A 346 -22.77 1.52 5.72
CA ILE A 346 -24.02 1.16 6.39
C ILE A 346 -24.96 0.42 5.42
N HIS A 347 -25.16 0.98 4.23
CA HIS A 347 -26.15 0.47 3.27
C HIS A 347 -25.63 -0.60 2.31
N ARG A 348 -24.32 -0.90 2.32
CA ARG A 348 -23.72 -1.89 1.40
C ARG A 348 -23.84 -1.52 -0.08
N ARG A 349 -24.09 -0.25 -0.37
CA ARG A 349 -24.16 0.29 -1.73
C ARG A 349 -23.87 1.78 -1.69
N HIS A 350 -23.34 2.29 -2.78
CA HIS A 350 -23.22 3.73 -2.93
C HIS A 350 -24.63 4.34 -2.92
N PRO A 351 -24.87 5.43 -2.17
CA PRO A 351 -26.22 5.90 -1.94
C PRO A 351 -26.91 6.41 -3.22
N TRP A 352 -26.14 6.87 -4.22
CA TRP A 352 -26.66 7.40 -5.49
C TRP A 352 -25.75 7.18 -6.72
N ASN A 353 -25.20 5.97 -6.87
CA ASN A 353 -24.18 5.62 -7.88
C ASN A 353 -24.50 6.14 -9.30
N SER A 354 -23.78 7.18 -9.76
CA SER A 354 -24.03 7.85 -11.04
C SER A 354 -22.74 8.40 -11.61
N SER A 355 -22.57 8.29 -12.93
CA SER A 355 -21.44 8.87 -13.66
C SER A 355 -21.52 10.39 -13.81
N TYR A 356 -22.65 10.99 -13.47
CA TYR A 356 -22.87 12.43 -13.43
C TYR A 356 -23.21 12.87 -12.00
N ASN A 357 -22.80 14.08 -11.67
CA ASN A 357 -23.16 14.70 -10.40
C ASN A 357 -24.46 15.52 -10.57
N PRO A 358 -25.47 15.39 -9.67
CA PRO A 358 -26.76 16.09 -9.81
C PRO A 358 -26.71 17.61 -9.54
N TRP A 359 -25.61 18.14 -8.99
CA TRP A 359 -25.55 19.47 -8.38
C TRP A 359 -25.51 20.59 -9.41
N ARG A 360 -24.93 20.36 -10.59
CA ARG A 360 -24.72 21.41 -11.59
C ARG A 360 -26.04 21.91 -12.16
N ARG A 361 -26.27 23.22 -12.07
CA ARG A 361 -27.44 23.89 -12.67
C ARG A 361 -27.16 24.19 -14.15
N GLY A 362 -28.17 24.04 -15.00
CA GLY A 362 -28.05 24.29 -16.43
C GLY A 362 -27.30 23.21 -17.22
N ASP A 363 -26.78 22.17 -16.56
CA ASP A 363 -26.23 20.99 -17.23
C ASP A 363 -27.34 19.95 -17.47
N PRO A 364 -27.71 19.65 -18.74
CA PRO A 364 -28.85 18.79 -19.03
C PRO A 364 -28.73 17.37 -18.45
N ALA A 365 -27.50 16.83 -18.37
CA ALA A 365 -27.27 15.51 -17.81
C ALA A 365 -27.51 15.49 -16.29
N SER A 366 -27.02 16.52 -15.58
CA SER A 366 -27.18 16.72 -14.15
C SER A 366 -28.65 16.97 -13.78
N GLU A 367 -29.35 17.80 -14.56
CA GLU A 367 -30.77 18.09 -14.34
C GLU A 367 -31.64 16.86 -14.54
N ARG A 368 -31.35 16.04 -15.55
CA ARG A 368 -32.06 14.79 -15.82
C ARG A 368 -31.95 13.79 -14.66
N ILE A 369 -30.81 13.70 -13.99
CA ILE A 369 -30.61 12.75 -12.88
C ILE A 369 -31.02 13.30 -11.51
N ARG A 370 -31.18 14.62 -11.37
CA ARG A 370 -31.43 15.29 -10.07
C ARG A 370 -32.67 14.78 -9.34
N PRO A 371 -33.84 14.56 -9.97
CA PRO A 371 -35.00 14.03 -9.26
C PRO A 371 -34.74 12.64 -8.66
N HIS A 372 -34.07 11.77 -9.42
CA HIS A 372 -33.71 10.43 -8.95
C HIS A 372 -32.72 10.49 -7.79
N PHE A 373 -31.71 11.37 -7.89
CA PHE A 373 -30.77 11.61 -6.81
C PHE A 373 -31.47 12.09 -5.54
N GLN A 374 -32.36 13.09 -5.63
CA GLN A 374 -33.06 13.64 -4.47
C GLN A 374 -33.89 12.57 -3.75
N LYS A 375 -34.53 11.67 -4.51
CA LYS A 375 -35.24 10.52 -3.95
C LYS A 375 -34.28 9.62 -3.16
N MET A 376 -33.19 9.19 -3.77
CA MET A 376 -32.21 8.31 -3.11
C MET A 376 -31.55 8.96 -1.90
N TYR A 377 -31.25 10.26 -1.96
CA TYR A 377 -30.69 11.02 -0.84
C TYR A 377 -31.65 11.03 0.35
N LYS A 378 -32.94 11.34 0.11
CA LYS A 378 -33.98 11.33 1.15
C LYS A 378 -34.14 9.94 1.76
N GLU A 379 -34.16 8.88 0.95
CA GLU A 379 -34.24 7.50 1.42
C GLU A 379 -33.02 7.12 2.28
N GLY A 380 -31.80 7.48 1.85
CA GLY A 380 -30.59 7.25 2.62
C GLY A 380 -30.61 7.96 3.98
N VAL A 381 -30.97 9.25 4.01
CA VAL A 381 -31.05 10.03 5.26
C VAL A 381 -32.15 9.50 6.18
N ALA A 382 -33.35 9.18 5.66
CA ALA A 382 -34.44 8.64 6.46
C ALA A 382 -34.06 7.30 7.11
N SER A 383 -33.38 6.43 6.37
CA SER A 383 -32.95 5.13 6.90
C SER A 383 -31.92 5.23 8.04
N LEU A 384 -31.18 6.34 8.15
CA LEU A 384 -30.32 6.58 9.31
C LEU A 384 -31.14 6.91 10.57
N ALA A 385 -32.23 7.68 10.42
CA ALA A 385 -33.13 8.02 11.52
C ALA A 385 -33.86 6.78 12.06
N ASP A 386 -34.20 5.83 11.18
CA ASP A 386 -34.78 4.55 11.57
C ASP A 386 -33.79 3.68 12.36
N MET A 387 -32.48 3.74 12.03
CA MET A 387 -31.44 3.01 12.78
C MET A 387 -31.23 3.57 14.19
N THR A 388 -31.40 4.88 14.41
CA THR A 388 -31.28 5.48 15.74
C THR A 388 -32.46 5.19 16.67
N ASN A 389 -33.59 4.70 16.14
CA ASN A 389 -34.78 4.35 16.92
C ASN A 389 -34.81 2.87 17.37
N ILE A 390 -33.79 2.07 17.04
CA ILE A 390 -33.72 0.64 17.39
C ILE A 390 -33.02 0.40 18.75
N ASP A 391 -32.32 1.42 19.28
CA ASP A 391 -31.65 1.37 20.61
C ASP A 391 -32.45 2.12 21.72
N GLY A 392 -33.77 2.22 21.59
CA GLY A 392 -34.68 2.82 22.56
C GLY A 392 -35.30 1.84 23.54
#